data_AF-A0AA95HAI9-F1
#
_entry.id   AF-A0AA95HAI9-F1
#
_cell.length_a   1.000
_cell.length_b   1.000
_cell.length_c   1.000
_cell.angle_alpha   90.00
_cell.angle_beta   90.00
_cell.angle_gamma   90.00
#
_symmetry.space_group_name_H-M   'P 1'
#
loop_
_entity.id
_entity.type
_entity.pdbx_description
1 polymer ?
#
loop_
_entity_poly.entity_id
_entity_poly.type
_entity_poly.pdbx_seq_one_letter_code
_entity_poly.pdbx_strand_id
1 'polypeptide(L)'
;MLKISRNSIYMLVVASCINTACTSTTTVKSQTDYTTIVPTSDLYALPAVEEYKIGLGDLLEIKVFQAAELSGETRVDTNGNISLPLIGVIYVQGLTKTQVEQQLQNLLARNLLQNPQVTIFIKEFTAQRVTVEGSVAKPGVFPIQGRMTLLQALALAGGPVDLANQKKVLLFRRLNNQVKVYEVNLAAIRKAQMPDPYLQNDDRIVVARSEARFLVREAGTVLSPLGSLSYIINNLAN
;
A
#
# COMPACT_ATOMS: atom_id res chain seq x y z
N MET A 1 -21.99 48.42 -63.12
CA MET A 1 -22.85 49.60 -62.87
C MET A 1 -23.96 49.18 -61.91
N LEU A 2 -24.07 49.88 -60.77
CA LEU A 2 -25.13 49.94 -59.73
C LEU A 2 -25.74 48.61 -59.16
N LYS A 3 -25.55 48.20 -57.90
CA LYS A 3 -25.86 48.75 -56.53
C LYS A 3 -27.26 48.33 -56.01
N ILE A 4 -27.34 48.05 -54.69
CA ILE A 4 -28.52 48.07 -53.77
C ILE A 4 -29.16 46.68 -53.48
N SER A 5 -29.54 46.25 -52.26
CA SER A 5 -29.20 46.59 -50.87
C SER A 5 -29.89 45.61 -49.89
N ARG A 6 -29.23 45.36 -48.75
CA ARG A 6 -29.69 45.03 -47.37
C ARG A 6 -31.19 44.82 -47.05
N ASN A 7 -31.42 43.76 -46.26
CA ASN A 7 -32.34 43.62 -45.11
C ASN A 7 -33.86 43.74 -45.30
N SER A 8 -34.55 42.60 -45.19
CA SER A 8 -35.67 42.31 -44.26
C SER A 8 -36.29 40.97 -44.67
N ILE A 9 -36.06 39.88 -43.94
CA ILE A 9 -36.76 39.46 -42.72
C ILE A 9 -38.13 38.79 -43.05
N TYR A 10 -38.23 37.51 -42.64
CA TYR A 10 -39.38 36.58 -42.63
C TYR A 10 -39.88 36.01 -43.96
N MET A 11 -39.69 34.71 -44.20
CA MET A 11 -40.69 33.67 -43.90
C MET A 11 -40.28 32.30 -44.51
N LEU A 12 -40.73 31.22 -43.88
CA LEU A 12 -40.75 29.83 -44.35
C LEU A 12 -39.44 29.01 -44.26
N VAL A 13 -39.28 28.47 -43.05
CA VAL A 13 -38.88 27.08 -42.79
C VAL A 13 -39.48 26.15 -43.86
N VAL A 14 -38.64 25.41 -44.58
CA VAL A 14 -38.70 23.95 -44.90
C VAL A 14 -37.68 23.70 -46.02
N ALA A 15 -36.54 23.06 -45.72
CA ALA A 15 -35.81 22.23 -46.69
C ALA A 15 -34.64 21.47 -46.02
N SER A 16 -34.90 20.21 -45.66
CA SER A 16 -34.01 19.05 -45.79
C SER A 16 -32.50 19.26 -45.57
N CYS A 17 -32.04 19.07 -44.33
CA CYS A 17 -30.64 18.69 -44.07
C CYS A 17 -30.45 17.21 -44.41
N ILE A 18 -29.85 16.94 -45.57
CA ILE A 18 -29.28 15.64 -45.91
C ILE A 18 -28.02 15.46 -45.05
N ASN A 19 -27.95 14.32 -44.39
CA ASN A 19 -26.90 13.88 -43.48
C ASN A 19 -25.48 14.17 -43.96
N THR A 20 -24.72 14.95 -43.20
CA THR A 20 -23.35 14.61 -42.81
C THR A 20 -22.94 15.45 -41.58
N ALA A 21 -23.47 15.06 -40.42
CA ALA A 21 -22.95 15.54 -39.16
C ALA A 21 -21.63 14.81 -38.88
N CYS A 22 -20.52 15.51 -39.06
CA CYS A 22 -19.23 15.14 -38.49
C CYS A 22 -19.34 15.27 -36.96
N THR A 23 -19.63 14.16 -36.29
CA THR A 23 -19.53 14.04 -34.84
C THR A 23 -18.17 13.44 -34.53
N SER A 24 -17.21 14.28 -34.19
CA SER A 24 -15.97 13.87 -33.53
C SER A 24 -16.33 13.36 -32.13
N THR A 25 -16.71 12.09 -32.08
CA THR A 25 -16.84 11.35 -30.83
C THR A 25 -15.43 11.18 -30.28
N THR A 26 -15.05 12.06 -29.35
CA THR A 26 -13.84 11.88 -28.55
C THR A 26 -14.08 10.68 -27.66
N THR A 27 -13.70 9.51 -28.15
CA THR A 27 -13.54 8.31 -27.34
C THR A 27 -12.36 8.58 -26.42
N VAL A 28 -12.64 9.03 -25.19
CA VAL A 28 -11.66 8.96 -24.11
C VAL A 28 -11.44 7.47 -23.85
N LYS A 29 -10.39 6.91 -24.46
CA LYS A 29 -9.89 5.59 -24.08
C LYS A 29 -9.35 5.72 -22.65
N SER A 30 -10.13 5.26 -21.69
CA SER A 30 -9.62 4.94 -20.36
C SER A 30 -8.62 3.79 -20.51
N GLN A 31 -7.34 4.13 -20.72
CA GLN A 31 -6.24 3.19 -20.56
C GLN A 31 -6.02 2.99 -19.06
N THR A 32 -6.63 1.94 -18.54
CA THR A 32 -6.24 1.32 -17.28
C THR A 32 -5.56 0.00 -17.63
N ASP A 33 -4.34 0.08 -18.17
CA ASP A 33 -3.47 -1.08 -18.39
C ASP A 33 -2.88 -1.52 -17.04
N TYR A 34 -3.64 -2.33 -16.30
CA TYR A 34 -3.12 -3.12 -15.18
C TYR A 34 -3.57 -4.56 -15.32
N THR A 35 -3.08 -5.31 -16.30
CA THR A 35 -3.23 -6.78 -16.28
C THR A 35 -2.09 -7.46 -17.02
N THR A 36 -0.91 -7.43 -16.44
CA THR A 36 -0.02 -8.59 -16.57
C THR A 36 0.00 -9.26 -15.21
N ILE A 37 -0.79 -10.32 -15.06
CA ILE A 37 -0.67 -11.23 -13.91
C ILE A 37 0.68 -11.90 -14.09
N VAL A 38 1.70 -11.39 -13.38
CA VAL A 38 3.05 -11.91 -13.46
C VAL A 38 3.08 -13.26 -12.76
N PRO A 39 3.76 -14.30 -13.31
CA PRO A 39 3.92 -15.57 -12.64
C PRO A 39 4.44 -15.35 -11.21
N THR A 40 3.81 -16.05 -10.25
CA THR A 40 4.07 -15.90 -8.81
C THR A 40 5.48 -16.31 -8.38
N SER A 41 6.32 -16.82 -9.28
CA SER A 41 7.72 -17.19 -9.01
C SER A 41 8.57 -16.02 -8.50
N ASP A 42 8.37 -14.81 -9.04
CA ASP A 42 9.09 -13.60 -8.63
C ASP A 42 8.77 -13.19 -7.18
N LEU A 43 7.59 -13.59 -6.69
CA LEU A 43 7.08 -13.20 -5.38
C LEU A 43 7.65 -14.05 -4.24
N TYR A 44 8.13 -15.25 -4.55
CA TYR A 44 8.63 -16.24 -3.58
C TYR A 44 10.14 -16.43 -3.62
N ALA A 45 10.85 -15.71 -4.48
CA ALA A 45 12.28 -15.56 -4.32
C ALA A 45 12.55 -15.01 -2.91
N LEU A 46 13.39 -15.69 -2.13
CA LEU A 46 13.86 -15.13 -0.88
C LEU A 46 14.45 -13.76 -1.24
N PRO A 47 13.89 -12.64 -0.73
CA PRO A 47 14.55 -11.38 -0.93
C PRO A 47 15.98 -11.56 -0.41
N ALA A 48 16.95 -11.08 -1.19
CA ALA A 48 18.29 -10.90 -0.64
C ALA A 48 18.13 -10.24 0.73
N VAL A 49 18.97 -10.59 1.69
CA VAL A 49 18.92 -9.97 3.03
C VAL A 49 19.34 -8.52 2.87
N GLU A 50 18.42 -7.68 2.40
CA GLU A 50 18.63 -6.26 2.31
C GLU A 50 18.51 -5.75 3.73
N GLU A 51 19.66 -5.57 4.37
CA GLU A 51 19.76 -4.86 5.62
C GLU A 51 19.05 -3.52 5.47
N TYR A 52 18.22 -3.17 6.45
CA TYR A 52 17.46 -1.95 6.43
C TYR A 52 18.37 -0.75 6.16
N LYS A 53 18.03 0.01 5.12
CA LYS A 53 18.69 1.26 4.78
C LYS A 53 17.89 2.40 5.38
N ILE A 54 18.58 3.26 6.10
CA ILE A 54 18.01 4.45 6.74
C ILE A 54 17.43 5.35 5.65
N GLY A 55 16.20 5.81 5.84
CA GLY A 55 15.54 6.72 4.93
C GLY A 55 15.02 7.97 5.61
N LEU A 56 14.39 8.82 4.81
CA LEU A 56 13.91 10.13 5.24
C LEU A 56 12.83 9.98 6.31
N GLY A 57 12.91 10.80 7.36
CA GLY A 57 11.95 10.81 8.45
C GLY A 57 12.12 9.69 9.47
N ASP A 58 13.11 8.80 9.35
CA ASP A 58 13.42 7.81 10.39
C ASP A 58 13.90 8.50 11.67
N LEU A 59 13.49 7.97 12.82
CA LEU A 59 13.97 8.43 14.13
C LEU A 59 15.11 7.52 14.61
N LEU A 60 16.30 8.08 14.76
CA LEU A 60 17.49 7.39 15.21
C LEU A 60 17.84 7.80 16.64
N GLU A 61 18.21 6.81 17.46
CA GLU A 61 18.83 7.00 18.76
C GLU A 61 20.31 6.61 18.63
N ILE A 62 21.19 7.60 18.79
CA ILE A 62 22.64 7.43 18.72
C ILE A 62 23.16 7.38 20.15
N LYS A 63 23.91 6.30 20.46
CA LYS A 63 24.62 6.14 21.72
C LYS A 63 26.11 6.10 21.48
N VAL A 64 26.83 7.02 22.09
CA VAL A 64 28.29 7.06 22.13
C VAL A 64 28.73 6.61 23.52
N PHE A 65 29.50 5.53 23.58
CA PHE A 65 29.96 4.96 24.85
C PHE A 65 30.82 5.98 25.61
N GLN A 66 30.52 6.17 26.89
CA GLN A 66 31.21 7.11 27.79
C GLN A 66 31.16 8.59 27.38
N ALA A 67 30.32 8.96 26.40
CA ALA A 67 30.13 10.34 25.97
C ALA A 67 28.62 10.62 25.76
N ALA A 68 27.89 10.79 26.86
CA ALA A 68 26.45 11.01 26.84
C ALA A 68 26.08 12.36 26.18
N GLU A 69 26.97 13.35 26.27
CA GLU A 69 26.86 14.66 25.64
C GLU A 69 26.92 14.61 24.10
N LEU A 70 27.44 13.51 23.53
CA LEU A 70 27.46 13.24 22.08
C LEU A 70 26.34 12.27 21.67
N SER A 71 25.60 11.73 22.64
CA SER A 71 24.47 10.83 22.41
C SER A 71 23.17 11.63 22.28
N GLY A 72 22.19 11.09 21.56
CA GLY A 72 20.92 11.76 21.41
C GLY A 72 19.97 11.10 20.42
N GLU A 73 18.74 11.59 20.40
CA GLU A 73 17.72 11.21 19.43
C GLU A 73 17.62 12.28 18.35
N THR A 74 17.61 11.84 17.09
CA THR A 74 17.59 12.75 15.93
C THR A 74 16.80 12.12 14.78
N ARG A 75 16.11 12.95 14.01
CA ARG A 75 15.32 12.51 12.87
C ARG A 75 16.06 12.81 11.57
N VAL A 76 16.02 11.88 10.63
CA VAL A 76 16.58 12.08 9.29
C VAL A 76 15.78 13.17 8.58
N ASP A 77 16.44 14.26 8.22
CA ASP A 77 15.83 15.40 7.54
C ASP A 77 15.50 15.09 6.07
N THR A 78 14.89 16.05 5.36
CA THR A 78 14.52 15.91 3.93
C THR A 78 15.72 15.84 2.99
N ASN A 79 16.90 16.25 3.45
CA ASN A 79 18.15 16.18 2.69
C ASN A 79 18.91 14.87 2.96
N GLY A 80 18.37 14.00 3.82
CA GLY A 80 18.99 12.72 4.18
C GLY A 80 20.05 12.81 5.28
N ASN A 81 20.08 13.92 6.01
CA ASN A 81 21.05 14.15 7.08
C ASN A 81 20.46 13.98 8.47
N ILE A 82 21.33 13.78 9.45
CA ILE A 82 21.04 13.91 10.88
C ILE A 82 21.93 14.99 11.49
N SER A 83 21.44 15.58 12.58
CA SER A 83 22.22 16.52 13.38
C SER A 83 22.52 15.93 14.75
N LEU A 84 23.78 15.97 15.15
CA LEU A 84 24.27 15.54 16.46
C LEU A 84 25.04 16.67 17.16
N PRO A 85 24.93 16.78 18.50
CA PRO A 85 25.70 17.76 19.27
C PRO A 85 27.20 17.60 19.03
N LEU A 86 27.93 18.72 18.86
CA LEU A 86 29.39 18.80 18.72
C LEU A 86 30.00 18.13 17.47
N ILE A 87 29.28 17.22 16.80
CA ILE A 87 29.70 16.57 15.55
C ILE A 87 29.13 17.31 14.33
N GLY A 88 27.95 17.93 14.46
CA GLY A 88 27.29 18.68 13.40
C GLY A 88 26.36 17.83 12.53
N VAL A 89 26.31 18.13 11.24
CA VAL A 89 25.38 17.53 10.27
C VAL A 89 26.07 16.42 9.48
N ILE A 90 25.40 15.26 9.34
CA ILE A 90 25.97 14.06 8.72
C ILE A 90 24.95 13.40 7.82
N TYR A 91 25.34 13.08 6.59
CA TYR A 91 24.50 12.34 5.65
C TYR A 91 24.41 10.85 6.00
N VAL A 92 23.20 10.31 6.07
CA VAL A 92 22.91 8.93 6.48
C VAL A 92 21.91 8.19 5.60
N GLN A 93 21.22 8.89 4.71
CA GLN A 93 20.22 8.27 3.84
C GLN A 93 20.85 7.20 2.94
N GLY A 94 20.17 6.06 2.82
CA GLY A 94 20.60 4.92 2.01
C GLY A 94 21.67 4.05 2.66
N LEU A 95 22.22 4.48 3.80
CA LEU A 95 23.21 3.73 4.56
C LEU A 95 22.54 2.73 5.52
N THR A 96 23.22 1.63 5.81
CA THR A 96 22.82 0.72 6.89
C THR A 96 23.29 1.25 8.23
N LYS A 97 22.69 0.78 9.33
CA LYS A 97 23.10 1.15 10.70
C LYS A 97 24.61 1.00 10.89
N THR A 98 25.18 -0.09 10.38
CA THR A 98 26.59 -0.46 10.55
C THR A 98 27.48 0.53 9.80
N GLN A 99 27.07 0.96 8.61
CA GLN A 99 27.79 1.96 7.83
C GLN A 99 27.79 3.31 8.52
N VAL A 100 26.65 3.73 9.08
CA VAL A 100 26.56 4.99 9.83
C VAL A 100 27.36 4.93 11.14
N GLU A 101 27.32 3.80 11.86
CA GLU A 101 28.14 3.58 13.05
C GLU A 101 29.63 3.74 12.73
N GLN A 102 30.12 3.08 11.68
CA GLN A 102 31.51 3.20 11.24
C GLN A 102 31.86 4.63 10.82
N GLN A 103 30.98 5.31 10.10
CA GLN A 103 31.18 6.70 9.69
C GLN A 103 31.28 7.63 10.90
N LEU A 104 30.40 7.48 11.90
CA LEU A 104 30.44 8.24 13.14
C LEU A 104 31.68 7.95 13.96
N GLN A 105 32.06 6.68 14.12
CA GLN A 105 33.29 6.29 14.82
C GLN A 105 34.52 6.95 14.19
N ASN A 106 34.62 6.94 12.86
CA ASN A 106 35.72 7.58 12.12
C ASN A 106 35.74 9.10 12.30
N LEU A 107 34.58 9.76 12.28
CA LEU A 107 34.49 11.21 12.48
C LEU A 107 34.85 11.63 13.90
N LEU A 108 34.39 10.87 14.90
CA LEU A 108 34.68 11.10 16.31
C LEU A 108 36.15 10.84 16.65
N ALA A 109 36.74 9.78 16.07
CA ALA A 109 38.12 9.38 16.31
C ALA A 109 39.14 10.44 15.85
N ARG A 110 38.80 11.21 14.82
CA ARG A 110 39.68 12.23 14.24
C ARG A 110 39.68 13.54 15.01
N ASN A 111 38.57 13.89 15.64
CA ASN A 111 38.34 15.26 16.11
C ASN A 111 38.14 15.37 17.63
N LEU A 112 37.62 14.33 18.30
CA LEU A 112 37.07 14.46 19.65
C LEU A 112 37.48 13.36 20.63
N LEU A 113 37.53 12.09 20.20
CA LEU A 113 37.68 10.94 21.11
C LEU A 113 38.77 9.97 20.67
N GLN A 114 39.39 9.26 21.61
CA GLN A 114 40.23 8.10 21.30
C GLN A 114 39.39 6.82 21.37
N ASN A 115 39.38 6.04 20.28
CA ASN A 115 38.64 4.78 20.16
C ASN A 115 37.13 4.87 20.51
N PRO A 116 36.35 5.76 19.88
CA PRO A 116 34.93 5.90 20.15
C PRO A 116 34.15 4.63 19.77
N GLN A 117 33.22 4.23 20.63
CA GLN A 117 32.26 3.16 20.33
C GLN A 117 30.87 3.78 20.16
N VAL A 118 30.26 3.57 19.00
CA VAL A 118 28.96 4.14 18.64
C VAL A 118 27.99 3.02 18.31
N THR A 119 26.77 3.12 18.81
CA THR A 119 25.65 2.22 18.51
C THR A 119 24.44 3.03 18.09
N ILE A 120 23.75 2.58 17.05
CA ILE A 120 22.55 3.25 16.52
C ILE A 120 21.35 2.32 16.64
N PHE A 121 20.26 2.86 17.16
CA PHE A 121 18.95 2.22 17.18
C PHE A 121 17.96 3.03 16.34
N ILE A 122 17.19 2.35 15.50
CA ILE A 122 16.09 2.98 14.76
C ILE A 122 14.83 2.81 15.61
N LYS A 123 14.35 3.92 16.18
CA LYS A 123 13.14 3.94 17.02
C LYS A 123 11.86 3.97 16.20
N GLU A 124 11.87 4.72 15.10
CA GLU A 124 10.73 4.82 14.18
C GLU A 124 11.20 4.59 12.74
N PHE A 125 10.59 3.60 12.10
CA PHE A 125 10.80 3.24 10.69
C PHE A 125 9.73 3.97 9.86
N THR A 126 10.08 5.12 9.29
CA THR A 126 9.17 5.92 8.46
C THR A 126 9.37 5.62 6.98
N ALA A 127 10.59 5.25 6.60
CA ALA A 127 10.96 5.09 5.19
C ALA A 127 10.39 3.83 4.54
N GLN A 128 10.26 2.73 5.29
CA GLN A 128 9.73 1.47 4.77
C GLN A 128 8.34 1.18 5.30
N ARG A 129 7.35 1.14 4.40
CA ARG A 129 5.94 0.96 4.76
C ARG A 129 5.21 0.10 3.75
N VAL A 130 4.13 -0.52 4.22
CA VAL A 130 3.13 -1.17 3.37
C VAL A 130 1.77 -0.56 3.61
N THR A 131 0.93 -0.57 2.58
CA THR A 131 -0.46 -0.12 2.69
C THR A 131 -1.36 -1.34 2.67
N VAL A 132 -2.22 -1.49 3.69
CA VAL A 132 -3.22 -2.56 3.75
C VAL A 132 -4.61 -1.93 3.67
N GLU A 133 -5.40 -2.36 2.68
CA GLU A 133 -6.75 -1.83 2.44
C GLU A 133 -7.74 -2.93 2.04
N GLY A 134 -9.02 -2.56 1.97
CA GLY A 134 -10.12 -3.45 1.61
C GLY A 134 -10.76 -4.12 2.83
N SER A 135 -11.14 -5.39 2.69
CA SER A 135 -11.90 -6.15 3.70
C SER A 135 -11.00 -6.66 4.84
N VAL A 136 -10.41 -5.73 5.60
CA VAL A 136 -9.62 -5.98 6.83
C VAL A 136 -10.18 -5.19 8.00
N ALA A 137 -9.85 -5.60 9.24
CA ALA A 137 -10.41 -4.94 10.43
C ALA A 137 -9.92 -3.49 10.60
N LYS A 138 -8.64 -3.22 10.30
CA LYS A 138 -8.00 -1.90 10.42
C LYS A 138 -7.22 -1.59 9.14
N PRO A 139 -7.85 -1.00 8.12
CA PRO A 139 -7.13 -0.52 6.94
C PRO A 139 -6.21 0.64 7.31
N GLY A 140 -5.02 0.71 6.72
CA GLY A 140 -4.03 1.74 7.04
C GLY A 140 -2.64 1.46 6.49
N VAL A 141 -1.71 2.33 6.86
CA VAL A 141 -0.29 2.23 6.52
C VAL A 141 0.46 1.65 7.72
N PHE A 142 1.27 0.62 7.48
CA PHE A 142 2.02 -0.09 8.52
C PHE A 142 3.52 -0.05 8.22
N PRO A 143 4.39 0.23 9.20
CA PRO A 143 5.83 0.22 9.01
C PRO A 143 6.34 -1.21 8.81
N ILE A 144 7.34 -1.36 7.94
CA ILE A 144 8.06 -2.63 7.77
C ILE A 144 9.21 -2.66 8.77
N GLN A 145 9.21 -3.65 9.67
CA GLN A 145 10.30 -3.89 10.61
C GLN A 145 11.06 -5.16 10.22
N GLY A 146 12.26 -5.00 9.67
CA GLY A 146 13.08 -6.13 9.23
C GLY A 146 12.39 -6.93 8.11
N ARG A 147 12.21 -8.25 8.31
CA ARG A 147 11.50 -9.11 7.36
C ARG A 147 10.04 -9.24 7.75
N MET A 148 9.16 -8.64 6.97
CA MET A 148 7.72 -8.74 7.16
C MET A 148 7.07 -9.53 6.02
N THR A 149 6.15 -10.41 6.37
CA THR A 149 5.37 -11.25 5.43
C THR A 149 3.96 -10.72 5.24
N LEU A 150 3.26 -11.20 4.21
CA LEU A 150 1.87 -10.83 3.95
C LEU A 150 0.95 -11.19 5.11
N LEU A 151 1.09 -12.37 5.72
CA LEU A 151 0.26 -12.73 6.89
C LEU A 151 0.55 -11.85 8.10
N GLN A 152 1.81 -11.48 8.34
CA GLN A 152 2.16 -10.58 9.44
C GLN A 152 1.55 -9.18 9.24
N ALA A 153 1.62 -8.61 8.04
CA ALA A 153 1.00 -7.31 7.77
C ALA A 153 -0.53 -7.36 7.93
N LEU A 154 -1.16 -8.44 7.47
CA LEU A 154 -2.60 -8.65 7.68
C LEU A 154 -2.95 -8.83 9.15
N ALA A 155 -2.08 -9.47 9.95
CA ALA A 155 -2.28 -9.60 11.39
C ALA A 155 -2.21 -8.23 12.10
N LEU A 156 -1.27 -7.36 11.71
CA LEU A 156 -1.19 -5.97 12.20
C LEU A 156 -2.46 -5.17 11.85
N ALA A 157 -3.02 -5.42 10.67
CA ALA A 157 -4.32 -4.86 10.25
C ALA A 157 -5.54 -5.52 10.93
N GLY A 158 -5.34 -6.39 11.92
CA GLY A 158 -6.40 -7.08 12.66
C GLY A 158 -7.07 -8.24 11.91
N GLY A 159 -6.47 -8.68 10.79
CA GLY A 159 -6.92 -9.81 9.98
C GLY A 159 -8.02 -9.46 8.96
N PRO A 160 -8.32 -10.39 8.03
CA PRO A 160 -9.46 -10.27 7.13
C PRO A 160 -10.79 -10.37 7.88
N VAL A 161 -11.77 -9.51 7.55
CA VAL A 161 -13.12 -9.57 8.14
C VAL A 161 -13.94 -10.75 7.57
N ASP A 162 -15.07 -11.10 8.16
CA ASP A 162 -15.89 -12.28 7.77
C ASP A 162 -16.29 -12.28 6.28
N LEU A 163 -16.53 -11.09 5.72
CA LEU A 163 -16.90 -10.89 4.31
C LEU A 163 -15.70 -10.84 3.37
N ALA A 164 -14.48 -11.05 3.85
CA ALA A 164 -13.28 -11.00 3.02
C ALA A 164 -13.13 -12.23 2.13
N ASN A 165 -12.73 -12.00 0.89
CA ASN A 165 -12.33 -13.06 -0.03
C ASN A 165 -10.88 -13.47 0.20
N GLN A 166 -10.67 -14.42 1.12
CA GLN A 166 -9.33 -14.92 1.45
C GLN A 166 -8.62 -15.62 0.28
N LYS A 167 -9.35 -16.02 -0.78
CA LYS A 167 -8.75 -16.63 -1.97
C LYS A 167 -8.18 -15.61 -2.94
N LYS A 168 -8.63 -14.35 -2.86
CA LYS A 168 -8.27 -13.28 -3.79
C LYS A 168 -7.77 -12.05 -3.03
N VAL A 169 -6.51 -12.08 -2.65
CA VAL A 169 -5.78 -10.91 -2.15
C VAL A 169 -4.87 -10.42 -3.25
N LEU A 170 -4.93 -9.13 -3.55
CA LEU A 170 -4.09 -8.52 -4.57
C LEU A 170 -2.93 -7.81 -3.89
N LEU A 171 -1.71 -8.18 -4.26
CA LEU A 171 -0.49 -7.50 -3.87
C LEU A 171 0.03 -6.70 -5.06
N PHE A 172 0.05 -5.38 -4.92
CA PHE A 172 0.63 -4.47 -5.89
C PHE A 172 2.05 -4.15 -5.44
N ARG A 173 3.03 -4.47 -6.28
CA ARG A 173 4.45 -4.21 -6.04
C ARG A 173 5.02 -3.33 -7.13
N ARG A 174 5.73 -2.28 -6.76
CA ARG A 174 6.43 -1.41 -7.71
C ARG A 174 7.85 -1.93 -7.93
N LEU A 175 8.15 -2.41 -9.14
CA LEU A 175 9.49 -2.80 -9.58
C LEU A 175 9.88 -1.97 -10.80
N ASN A 176 11.03 -1.28 -10.78
CA ASN A 176 11.56 -0.52 -11.93
C ASN A 176 10.52 0.41 -12.59
N ASN A 177 9.79 1.18 -11.78
CA ASN A 177 8.68 2.06 -12.19
C ASN A 177 7.45 1.36 -12.81
N GLN A 178 7.40 0.03 -12.83
CA GLN A 178 6.23 -0.74 -13.23
C GLN A 178 5.51 -1.28 -11.99
N VAL A 179 4.17 -1.26 -12.01
CA VAL A 179 3.36 -1.87 -10.96
C VAL A 179 3.00 -3.29 -11.41
N LYS A 180 3.54 -4.30 -10.73
CA LYS A 180 3.14 -5.69 -10.87
C LYS A 180 2.03 -6.01 -9.89
N VAL A 181 1.05 -6.80 -10.32
CA VAL A 181 -0.06 -7.25 -9.48
C VAL A 181 0.02 -8.77 -9.33
N TYR A 182 0.07 -9.23 -8.09
CA TYR A 182 0.07 -10.64 -7.74
C TYR A 182 -1.24 -10.99 -7.06
N GLU A 183 -1.90 -12.05 -7.53
CA GLU A 183 -3.03 -12.65 -6.82
C GLU A 183 -2.51 -13.71 -5.85
N VAL A 184 -2.84 -13.54 -4.57
CA VAL A 184 -2.36 -14.37 -3.47
C VAL A 184 -3.56 -15.01 -2.76
N ASN A 185 -3.48 -16.32 -2.56
CA ASN A 185 -4.48 -17.10 -1.84
C ASN A 185 -4.06 -17.31 -0.39
N LEU A 186 -4.63 -16.53 0.53
CA LEU A 186 -4.32 -16.63 1.96
C LEU A 186 -4.68 -17.99 2.56
N ALA A 187 -5.73 -18.64 2.06
CA ALA A 187 -6.14 -19.95 2.57
C ALA A 187 -5.11 -21.03 2.20
N ALA A 188 -4.48 -20.93 1.04
CA ALA A 188 -3.38 -21.82 0.64
C ALA A 188 -2.13 -21.59 1.49
N ILE A 189 -1.80 -20.33 1.80
CA ILE A 189 -0.65 -19.99 2.66
C ILE A 189 -0.84 -20.54 4.08
N ARG A 190 -2.03 -20.34 4.69
CA ARG A 190 -2.33 -20.87 6.03
C ARG A 190 -2.29 -22.40 6.12
N LYS A 191 -2.55 -23.09 5.01
CA LYS A 191 -2.46 -24.55 4.89
C LYS A 191 -1.06 -25.04 4.49
N ALA A 192 -0.06 -24.16 4.44
CA ALA A 192 1.29 -24.44 3.98
C ALA A 192 1.38 -25.02 2.55
N GLN A 193 0.37 -24.75 1.71
CA GLN A 193 0.34 -25.16 0.29
C GLN A 193 1.05 -24.14 -0.61
N MET A 194 1.28 -22.94 -0.09
CA MET A 194 1.92 -21.83 -0.77
C MET A 194 2.80 -21.09 0.25
N PRO A 195 4.03 -20.70 -0.08
CA PRO A 195 4.86 -19.92 0.83
C PRO A 195 4.26 -18.53 1.08
N ASP A 196 4.49 -17.99 2.27
CA ASP A 196 4.07 -16.63 2.63
C ASP A 196 5.05 -15.62 2.04
N PRO A 197 4.62 -14.73 1.13
CA PRO A 197 5.55 -13.84 0.45
C PRO A 197 6.04 -12.73 1.38
N TYR A 198 7.34 -12.40 1.26
CA TYR A 198 7.92 -11.24 1.93
C TYR A 198 7.46 -9.96 1.25
N LEU A 199 7.13 -8.96 2.06
CA LEU A 199 6.73 -7.64 1.62
C LEU A 199 7.95 -6.76 1.39
N GLN A 200 7.79 -5.85 0.45
CA GLN A 200 8.77 -4.83 0.10
C GLN A 200 8.22 -3.44 0.39
N ASN A 201 9.10 -2.45 0.42
CA ASN A 201 8.67 -1.07 0.59
C ASN A 201 7.68 -0.65 -0.51
N ASP A 202 6.67 0.12 -0.11
CA ASP A 202 5.56 0.59 -0.95
C ASP A 202 4.67 -0.52 -1.54
N ASP A 203 4.76 -1.76 -1.04
CA ASP A 203 3.78 -2.80 -1.36
C ASP A 203 2.37 -2.35 -0.90
N ARG A 204 1.38 -2.50 -1.78
CA ARG A 204 -0.03 -2.27 -1.47
C ARG A 204 -0.80 -3.59 -1.50
N ILE A 205 -1.46 -3.90 -0.39
CA ILE A 205 -2.21 -5.12 -0.16
C ILE A 205 -3.69 -4.77 -0.17
N VAL A 206 -4.44 -5.35 -1.10
CA VAL A 206 -5.88 -5.15 -1.24
C VAL A 206 -6.59 -6.46 -1.01
N VAL A 207 -7.36 -6.52 0.07
CA VAL A 207 -8.21 -7.68 0.37
C VAL A 207 -9.58 -7.47 -0.24
N ALA A 208 -9.90 -8.24 -1.29
CA ALA A 208 -11.18 -8.13 -1.98
C ALA A 208 -12.33 -8.56 -1.06
N ARG A 209 -13.50 -7.96 -1.26
CA ARG A 209 -14.75 -8.39 -0.63
C ARG A 209 -15.29 -9.62 -1.34
N SER A 210 -15.89 -10.54 -0.60
CA SER A 210 -16.69 -11.63 -1.16
C SER A 210 -18.13 -11.17 -1.39
N GLU A 211 -18.46 -10.82 -2.64
CA GLU A 211 -19.84 -10.46 -3.03
C GLU A 211 -20.84 -11.58 -2.69
N ALA A 212 -20.49 -12.85 -2.90
CA ALA A 212 -21.35 -13.98 -2.57
C ALA A 212 -21.68 -14.11 -1.07
N ARG A 213 -20.74 -13.76 -0.17
CA ARG A 213 -20.98 -13.81 1.28
C ARG A 213 -21.82 -12.62 1.76
N PHE A 214 -21.73 -11.49 1.06
CA PHE A 214 -22.57 -10.32 1.33
C PHE A 214 -24.04 -10.64 1.07
N LEU A 215 -24.35 -11.25 -0.09
CA LEU A 215 -25.73 -11.63 -0.45
C LEU A 215 -26.33 -12.68 0.48
N VAL A 216 -25.57 -13.69 0.93
CA VAL A 216 -26.06 -14.70 1.89
C VAL A 216 -26.36 -14.10 3.26
N ARG A 217 -25.55 -13.14 3.73
CA ARG A 217 -25.78 -12.47 5.02
C ARG A 217 -26.98 -11.52 4.97
N GLU A 218 -27.21 -10.86 3.85
CA GLU A 218 -28.38 -10.01 3.63
C GLU A 218 -29.66 -10.85 3.53
N ALA A 219 -29.63 -11.96 2.77
CA ALA A 219 -30.76 -12.89 2.66
C ALA A 219 -31.06 -13.67 3.95
N GLY A 220 -30.05 -13.95 4.78
CA GLY A 220 -30.21 -14.66 6.06
C GLY A 220 -31.07 -13.94 7.10
N THR A 221 -31.23 -12.61 6.97
CA THR A 221 -32.14 -11.81 7.81
C THR A 221 -33.60 -11.86 7.37
N VAL A 222 -33.88 -12.34 6.15
CA VAL A 222 -35.24 -12.44 5.59
C VAL A 222 -35.81 -13.86 5.72
N LEU A 223 -34.95 -14.88 5.86
CA LEU A 223 -35.34 -16.30 5.90
C LEU A 223 -35.54 -16.89 7.30
N SER A 224 -35.46 -16.09 8.36
CA SER A 224 -35.94 -16.48 9.70
C SER A 224 -37.32 -15.86 9.94
N PRO A 225 -38.40 -16.47 9.38
CA PRO A 225 -39.18 -17.40 10.20
C PRO A 225 -39.88 -18.51 9.36
N LEU A 226 -39.28 -19.70 9.28
CA LEU A 226 -40.04 -20.93 8.96
C LEU A 226 -40.07 -21.93 10.13
N GLY A 227 -39.55 -21.54 11.29
CA GLY A 227 -39.61 -22.33 12.52
C GLY A 227 -40.96 -22.30 13.26
N SER A 228 -41.96 -21.57 12.76
CA SER A 228 -43.28 -21.43 13.42
C SER A 228 -44.44 -22.14 12.70
N LEU A 229 -44.20 -22.88 11.61
CA LEU A 229 -45.27 -23.62 10.91
C LEU A 229 -45.64 -24.97 11.55
N SER A 230 -44.96 -25.40 12.62
CA SER A 230 -45.35 -26.62 13.35
C SER A 230 -46.60 -26.46 14.22
N TYR A 231 -47.15 -25.24 14.38
CA TYR A 231 -48.28 -25.00 15.28
C TYR A 231 -49.68 -25.08 14.63
N ILE A 232 -49.81 -25.18 13.30
CA ILE A 232 -51.11 -25.11 12.62
C ILE A 232 -51.69 -26.50 12.25
N ILE A 233 -50.89 -27.58 12.30
CA ILE A 233 -51.38 -28.91 11.85
C ILE A 233 -52.12 -29.70 12.96
N ASN A 234 -52.02 -29.31 14.25
CA ASN A 234 -52.62 -30.07 15.35
C ASN A 234 -54.00 -29.58 15.85
N ASN A 235 -54.62 -28.58 15.21
CA ASN A 235 -55.95 -28.07 15.64
C ASN A 235 -57.07 -28.29 14.61
N LEU A 236 -56.95 -29.33 13.78
CA LEU A 236 -57.96 -29.75 12.80
C LEU A 236 -58.37 -31.22 12.95
N ALA A 237 -58.17 -31.81 14.14
CA ALA A 237 -58.52 -33.19 14.46
C ALA A 237 -59.27 -33.35 15.79
N ASN A 238 -60.10 -32.37 16.17
CA ASN A 238 -61.14 -32.52 17.21
C ASN A 238 -62.39 -31.74 16.81
#